data_AF-A0A1G2D4Y9-F1
#
_entry.id   AF-A0A1G2D4Y9-F1
#
_cell.length_a   1.000
_cell.length_b   1.000
_cell.length_c   1.000
_cell.angle_alpha   90.00
_cell.angle_beta   90.00
_cell.angle_gamma   90.00
#
_symmetry.space_group_name_H-M   'P 1'
#
loop_
_entity.id
_entity.type
_entity.pdbx_description
1 polymer ?
#
loop_
_entity_poly.entity_id
_entity_poly.type
_entity_poly.pdbx_seq_one_letter_code
_entity_poly.pdbx_strand_id
1 'polypeptide(L)'
;MKRLIVALVTVFAICLQAFAAAPAPTIPADIETAWEKQNSSTCQPTPEKKIEMVVYTQVAVDEPILKVVVITTLNGERISVVNLKLFMGQIPLEANSYVRKDSGWTFYDHESQEVADQMIEHERKELGITKEQYAKCFPQ
;
A
#
# COMPACT_ATOMS: atom_id res chain seq x y z
N MET A 1 -53.79 29.80 27.26
CA MET A 1 -52.51 30.35 26.77
C MET A 1 -51.37 29.63 27.48
N LYS A 2 -50.50 28.97 26.69
CA LYS A 2 -49.41 28.08 27.12
C LYS A 2 -48.27 28.85 27.80
N ARG A 3 -47.78 28.36 28.93
CA ARG A 3 -46.39 28.59 29.38
C ARG A 3 -45.80 27.23 29.73
N LEU A 4 -45.11 26.64 28.76
CA LEU A 4 -44.34 25.41 28.90
C LEU A 4 -42.97 25.78 29.46
N ILE A 5 -42.67 25.33 30.67
CA ILE A 5 -41.32 25.31 31.22
C ILE A 5 -40.72 23.97 30.77
N VAL A 6 -39.82 24.01 29.80
CA VAL A 6 -39.08 22.83 29.34
C VAL A 6 -37.87 22.68 30.25
N ALA A 7 -37.90 21.67 31.12
CA ALA A 7 -36.74 21.21 31.87
C ALA A 7 -35.75 20.56 30.90
N LEU A 8 -34.59 21.18 30.73
CA LEU A 8 -33.47 20.64 29.97
C LEU A 8 -32.83 19.51 30.79
N VAL A 9 -33.17 18.26 30.47
CA VAL A 9 -32.39 17.11 30.92
C VAL A 9 -31.23 16.95 29.95
N THR A 10 -30.07 17.46 30.32
CA THR A 10 -28.81 17.23 29.60
C THR A 10 -28.42 15.76 29.75
N VAL A 11 -28.79 14.94 28.76
CA VAL A 11 -28.25 13.60 28.57
C VAL A 11 -26.81 13.76 28.10
N PHE A 12 -25.86 13.45 28.98
CA PHE A 12 -24.45 13.28 28.67
C PHE A 12 -24.31 12.03 27.78
N ALA A 13 -24.45 12.20 26.47
CA ALA A 13 -24.12 11.17 25.50
C ALA A 13 -22.60 11.20 25.30
N ILE A 14 -21.92 10.25 25.92
CA ILE A 14 -20.51 9.94 25.69
C ILE A 14 -20.35 9.62 24.21
N CYS A 15 -19.72 10.51 23.45
CA CYS A 15 -19.29 10.23 22.08
C CYS A 15 -18.26 9.10 22.14
N LEU A 16 -18.72 7.86 21.92
CA LEU A 16 -17.90 6.80 21.37
C LEU A 16 -17.39 7.31 20.02
N GLN A 17 -16.20 7.90 20.00
CA GLN A 17 -15.44 8.07 18.78
C GLN A 17 -15.03 6.66 18.33
N ALA A 18 -15.92 6.02 17.57
CA ALA A 18 -15.51 4.95 16.70
C ALA A 18 -14.50 5.58 15.74
N PHE A 19 -13.22 5.28 15.92
CA PHE A 19 -12.23 5.47 14.87
C PHE A 19 -12.77 4.69 13.68
N ALA A 20 -13.39 5.40 12.72
CA ALA A 20 -13.67 4.81 11.43
C ALA A 20 -12.31 4.28 10.96
N ALA A 21 -12.20 2.95 10.80
CA ALA A 21 -11.05 2.36 10.14
C ALA A 21 -10.87 3.17 8.86
N ALA A 22 -9.72 3.83 8.72
CA ALA A 22 -9.43 4.59 7.52
C ALA A 22 -9.73 3.68 6.32
N PRO A 23 -10.49 4.14 5.31
CA PRO A 23 -10.80 3.29 4.17
C PRO A 23 -9.46 2.80 3.61
N ALA A 24 -9.34 1.49 3.44
CA ALA A 24 -8.13 0.88 2.88
C ALA A 24 -7.78 1.65 1.60
N PRO A 25 -6.58 2.24 1.50
CA PRO A 25 -6.30 3.11 0.37
C PRO A 25 -6.40 2.32 -0.93
N THR A 26 -7.07 2.93 -1.90
CA THR A 26 -7.44 2.24 -3.14
C THR A 26 -6.24 2.21 -4.07
N ILE A 27 -5.73 1.01 -4.36
CA ILE A 27 -4.80 0.80 -5.47
C ILE A 27 -5.52 1.29 -6.74
N PRO A 28 -4.98 2.26 -7.50
CA PRO A 28 -5.65 2.70 -8.72
C PRO A 28 -5.87 1.50 -9.64
N ALA A 29 -7.10 1.32 -10.12
CA ALA A 29 -7.40 0.24 -11.05
C ALA A 29 -6.70 0.46 -12.40
N ASP A 30 -6.33 1.71 -12.68
CA ASP A 30 -5.90 2.25 -13.97
C ASP A 30 -4.52 2.93 -13.87
N ILE A 31 -3.60 2.34 -13.09
CA ILE A 31 -2.22 2.86 -12.93
C ILE A 31 -1.58 3.14 -14.29
N GLU A 32 -1.79 2.26 -15.27
CA GLU A 32 -1.21 2.39 -16.62
C GLU A 32 -1.66 3.64 -17.40
N THR A 33 -2.85 4.17 -17.11
CA THR A 33 -3.37 5.36 -17.80
C THR A 33 -3.08 6.65 -17.06
N ALA A 34 -2.95 6.60 -15.74
CA ALA A 34 -2.70 7.76 -14.90
C ALA A 34 -1.20 8.01 -14.60
N TRP A 35 -0.32 7.06 -14.93
CA TRP A 35 1.09 7.08 -14.54
C TRP A 35 2.03 6.70 -15.69
N GLU A 36 3.24 7.22 -15.63
CA GLU A 36 4.30 6.88 -16.59
C GLU A 36 5.07 5.66 -16.11
N LYS A 37 5.21 4.64 -16.97
CA LYS A 37 6.04 3.47 -16.69
C LYS A 37 7.52 3.85 -16.78
N GLN A 38 8.21 3.87 -15.64
CA GLN A 38 9.63 4.22 -15.58
C GLN A 38 10.55 3.02 -15.77
N ASN A 39 10.20 1.87 -15.17
CA ASN A 39 11.04 0.69 -15.20
C ASN A 39 10.22 -0.60 -15.13
N SER A 40 10.77 -1.69 -15.64
CA SER A 40 10.27 -3.04 -15.36
C SER A 40 11.40 -4.04 -15.37
N SER A 41 11.35 -4.99 -14.44
CA SER A 41 12.27 -6.12 -14.39
C SER A 41 11.52 -7.43 -14.21
N THR A 42 12.17 -8.53 -14.61
CA THR A 42 11.64 -9.88 -14.45
C THR A 42 12.69 -10.74 -13.76
N CYS A 43 12.26 -11.55 -12.80
CA CYS A 43 13.06 -12.55 -12.12
C CYS A 43 12.40 -13.93 -12.25
N GLN A 44 13.21 -14.98 -12.40
CA GLN A 44 12.74 -16.37 -12.40
C GLN A 44 13.46 -17.16 -11.31
N PRO A 45 12.95 -17.17 -10.06
CA PRO A 45 13.59 -17.91 -8.95
C PRO A 45 13.50 -19.44 -9.11
N THR A 46 12.51 -19.93 -9.87
CA THR A 46 12.41 -21.31 -10.35
C THR A 46 11.83 -21.30 -11.78
N PRO A 47 11.94 -22.40 -12.55
CA PRO A 47 11.38 -22.48 -13.91
C PRO A 47 9.87 -22.19 -13.99
N GLU A 48 9.11 -22.49 -12.94
CA GLU A 48 7.65 -22.38 -12.89
C GLU A 48 7.17 -21.01 -12.37
N LYS A 49 8.08 -20.18 -11.87
CA LYS A 49 7.75 -18.90 -11.23
C LYS A 49 8.42 -17.75 -11.97
N LYS A 50 7.60 -16.91 -12.60
CA LYS A 50 8.00 -15.64 -13.21
C LYS A 50 7.51 -14.50 -12.32
N ILE A 51 8.44 -13.79 -11.72
CA ILE A 51 8.15 -12.59 -10.94
C ILE A 51 8.41 -11.37 -11.82
N GLU A 52 7.45 -10.47 -11.93
CA GLU A 52 7.64 -9.19 -12.64
C GLU A 52 7.45 -8.04 -11.67
N MET A 53 8.39 -7.11 -11.67
CA MET A 53 8.28 -5.83 -10.98
C MET A 53 8.11 -4.72 -12.00
N VAL A 54 7.11 -3.87 -11.81
CA VAL A 54 6.88 -2.71 -12.67
C VAL A 54 6.81 -1.46 -11.81
N VAL A 55 7.57 -0.44 -12.19
CA VAL A 55 7.65 0.83 -11.49
C VAL A 55 7.00 1.92 -12.33
N TYR A 56 5.99 2.57 -11.77
CA TYR A 56 5.29 3.71 -12.34
C TYR A 56 5.56 4.95 -11.51
N THR A 57 5.63 6.12 -12.16
CA THR A 57 5.76 7.40 -11.48
C THR A 57 4.78 8.43 -11.99
N GLN A 58 4.48 9.37 -11.12
CA GLN A 58 3.70 10.56 -11.45
C GLN A 58 4.29 11.72 -10.66
N VAL A 59 4.64 12.80 -11.37
CA VAL A 59 5.04 14.05 -10.74
C VAL A 59 3.77 14.84 -10.45
N ALA A 60 3.56 15.22 -9.19
CA ALA A 60 2.53 16.21 -8.87
C ALA A 60 2.97 17.56 -9.45
N VAL A 61 2.16 18.17 -10.30
CA VAL A 61 2.53 19.45 -10.96
C VAL A 61 2.47 20.61 -9.97
N ASP A 62 1.63 20.48 -8.93
CA ASP A 62 1.32 21.54 -7.98
C ASP A 62 2.16 21.45 -6.68
N GLU A 63 2.84 20.34 -6.44
CA GLU A 63 3.68 20.09 -5.27
C GLU A 63 4.97 19.37 -5.71
N PRO A 64 6.15 19.63 -5.12
CA PRO A 64 7.40 18.94 -5.46
C PRO A 64 7.43 17.49 -4.93
N ILE A 65 6.36 16.72 -5.20
CA ILE A 65 6.17 15.34 -4.77
C ILE A 65 6.24 14.44 -6.00
N LEU A 66 7.15 13.49 -5.94
CA LEU A 66 7.19 12.35 -6.84
C LEU A 66 6.40 11.21 -6.19
N LYS A 67 5.30 10.81 -6.83
CA LYS A 67 4.63 9.58 -6.45
C LYS A 67 5.26 8.43 -7.23
N VAL A 68 5.48 7.30 -6.57
CA VAL A 68 5.99 6.06 -7.16
C VAL A 68 5.07 4.92 -6.79
N VAL A 69 4.71 4.09 -7.77
CA VAL A 69 4.00 2.82 -7.53
C VAL A 69 4.86 1.68 -8.05
N VAL A 70 5.16 0.72 -7.18
CA VAL A 70 5.82 -0.53 -7.55
C VAL A 70 4.81 -1.65 -7.47
N ILE A 71 4.66 -2.41 -8.56
CA ILE A 71 3.76 -3.54 -8.65
C ILE A 71 4.58 -4.81 -8.81
N THR A 72 4.44 -5.77 -7.89
CA THR A 72 5.01 -7.12 -8.03
C THR A 72 3.91 -8.08 -8.48
N THR A 73 4.21 -8.88 -9.49
CA THR A 73 3.35 -9.97 -9.96
C THR A 73 4.05 -11.32 -9.90
N LEU A 74 3.28 -12.40 -9.72
CA LEU A 74 3.71 -13.78 -9.89
C LEU A 74 2.90 -14.39 -11.04
N ASN A 75 3.58 -14.81 -12.11
CA ASN A 75 2.97 -15.39 -13.30
C ASN A 75 1.84 -14.53 -13.89
N GLY A 76 2.00 -13.20 -13.84
CA GLY A 76 1.02 -12.22 -14.32
C GLY A 76 -0.06 -11.84 -13.30
N GLU A 77 -0.12 -12.51 -12.16
CA GLU A 77 -1.07 -12.21 -11.10
C GLU A 77 -0.46 -11.24 -10.08
N ARG A 78 -1.18 -10.16 -9.74
CA ARG A 78 -0.68 -9.14 -8.81
C ARG A 78 -0.60 -9.69 -7.39
N ILE A 79 0.58 -9.57 -6.78
CA ILE A 79 0.88 -10.04 -5.42
C ILE A 79 1.07 -8.87 -4.47
N SER A 80 1.76 -7.81 -4.89
CA SER A 80 1.95 -6.63 -4.05
C SER A 80 1.86 -5.33 -4.84
N VAL A 81 1.52 -4.26 -4.11
CA VAL A 81 1.59 -2.88 -4.58
C VAL A 81 2.21 -2.04 -3.48
N VAL A 82 3.28 -1.33 -3.82
CA VAL A 82 3.94 -0.37 -2.94
C VAL A 82 3.72 1.03 -3.49
N ASN A 83 3.06 1.88 -2.74
CA ASN A 83 2.84 3.29 -3.04
C ASN A 83 3.79 4.12 -2.18
N LEU A 84 4.65 4.88 -2.83
CA LEU A 84 5.59 5.80 -2.19
C LEU A 84 5.24 7.23 -2.60
N LYS A 85 5.24 8.14 -1.63
CA LYS A 85 5.31 9.58 -1.88
C LYS A 85 6.67 10.06 -1.46
N LEU A 86 7.44 10.57 -2.40
CA LEU A 86 8.78 11.10 -2.18
C LEU A 86 8.74 12.61 -2.38
N PHE A 87 9.37 13.37 -1.49
CA PHE A 87 9.74 14.74 -1.86
C PHE A 87 10.83 14.64 -2.93
N MET A 88 10.77 15.42 -4.02
CA MET A 88 11.70 15.29 -5.15
C MET A 88 13.17 15.36 -4.68
N GLY A 89 13.83 14.19 -4.59
CA GLY A 89 15.21 14.03 -4.15
C GLY A 89 15.45 13.64 -2.67
N GLN A 90 14.42 13.29 -1.88
CA GLN A 90 14.56 12.98 -0.45
C GLN A 90 13.69 11.80 0.06
N ILE A 91 13.83 11.54 1.37
CA ILE A 91 13.18 10.54 2.24
C ILE A 91 11.69 10.34 1.88
N PRO A 92 11.18 9.09 1.88
CA PRO A 92 9.75 8.85 1.71
C PRO A 92 8.92 9.58 2.76
N LEU A 93 8.00 10.43 2.28
CA LEU A 93 6.99 11.11 3.09
C LEU A 93 5.90 10.14 3.53
N GLU A 94 5.61 9.15 2.71
CA GLU A 94 4.61 8.12 2.94
C GLU A 94 5.04 6.87 2.17
N ALA A 95 5.00 5.71 2.83
CA ALA A 95 5.25 4.43 2.21
C ALA A 95 4.16 3.46 2.66
N ASN A 96 3.31 3.09 1.72
CA ASN A 96 2.09 2.32 1.94
C ASN A 96 2.10 1.11 1.03
N SER A 97 1.96 -0.09 1.58
CA SER A 97 1.97 -1.33 0.81
C SER A 97 0.72 -2.16 1.00
N TYR A 98 0.38 -2.90 -0.05
CA TYR A 98 -0.67 -3.90 -0.07
C TYR A 98 -0.05 -5.20 -0.51
N VAL A 99 -0.25 -6.25 0.28
CA VAL A 99 0.11 -7.61 -0.10
C VAL A 99 -1.16 -8.42 -0.17
N ARG A 100 -1.31 -9.17 -1.26
CA ARG A 100 -2.47 -10.02 -1.48
C ARG A 100 -2.61 -11.07 -0.38
N LYS A 101 -3.84 -11.49 -0.14
CA LYS A 101 -4.19 -12.64 0.69
C LYS A 101 -5.38 -13.35 0.06
N ASP A 102 -5.62 -14.63 0.40
CA ASP A 102 -6.69 -15.51 -0.12
C ASP A 102 -8.02 -14.81 -0.48
N SER A 103 -8.49 -13.88 0.36
CA SER A 103 -9.78 -13.19 0.20
C SER A 103 -9.68 -11.66 0.04
N GLY A 104 -8.49 -11.09 -0.18
CA GLY A 104 -8.34 -9.63 -0.27
C GLY A 104 -6.90 -9.12 -0.22
N TRP A 105 -6.70 -7.97 0.44
CA TRP A 105 -5.42 -7.28 0.57
C TRP A 105 -5.14 -6.95 2.03
N THR A 106 -3.90 -7.19 2.47
CA THR A 106 -3.39 -6.72 3.76
C THR A 106 -2.64 -5.42 3.53
N PHE A 107 -3.01 -4.38 4.27
CA PHE A 107 -2.37 -3.07 4.24
C PHE A 107 -1.22 -2.98 5.25
N TYR A 108 -0.15 -2.30 4.85
CA TYR A 108 1.03 -2.00 5.66
C TYR A 108 1.38 -0.52 5.50
N ASP A 109 1.33 0.21 6.61
CA ASP A 109 1.88 1.57 6.72
C ASP A 109 3.30 1.47 7.27
N HIS A 110 4.31 1.90 6.51
CA HIS A 110 5.72 1.71 6.84
C HIS A 110 6.21 2.74 7.87
N GLU A 111 5.52 2.80 9.00
CA GLU A 111 5.89 3.66 10.13
C GLU A 111 7.19 3.22 10.81
N SER A 112 7.60 1.96 10.61
CA SER A 112 8.85 1.40 11.16
C SER A 112 9.44 0.30 10.27
N GLN A 113 10.73 0.02 10.48
CA GLN A 113 11.42 -1.09 9.82
C GLN A 113 10.77 -2.44 10.12
N GLU A 114 10.24 -2.63 11.33
CA GLU A 114 9.57 -3.87 11.70
C GLU A 114 8.34 -4.13 10.84
N VAL A 115 7.55 -3.08 10.55
CA VAL A 115 6.37 -3.22 9.67
C VAL A 115 6.79 -3.51 8.23
N ALA A 116 7.88 -2.87 7.76
CA ALA A 116 8.45 -3.16 6.44
C ALA A 116 8.92 -4.63 6.34
N ASP A 117 9.59 -5.15 7.37
CA ASP A 117 10.06 -6.55 7.40
C ASP A 117 8.89 -7.54 7.44
N GLN A 118 7.82 -7.23 8.17
CA GLN A 118 6.59 -8.03 8.18
C GLN A 118 5.92 -8.06 6.80
N MET A 119 5.91 -6.93 6.08
CA MET A 119 5.38 -6.83 4.73
C MET A 119 6.19 -7.70 3.77
N ILE A 120 7.53 -7.57 3.78
CA ILE A 120 8.45 -8.35 2.93
C ILE A 120 8.29 -9.85 3.19
N GLU A 121 8.20 -10.26 4.46
CA GLU A 121 8.01 -11.66 4.81
C GLU A 121 6.64 -12.19 4.35
N HIS A 122 5.60 -11.36 4.36
CA HIS A 122 4.30 -11.73 3.82
C HIS A 122 4.33 -11.85 2.29
N GLU A 123 4.87 -10.85 1.58
CA GLU A 123 5.02 -10.90 0.12
C GLU A 123 5.81 -12.14 -0.31
N ARG A 124 6.90 -12.46 0.37
CA ARG A 124 7.69 -13.67 0.12
C ARG A 124 6.86 -14.95 0.25
N LYS A 125 5.99 -15.04 1.26
CA LYS A 125 5.10 -16.19 1.46
C LYS A 125 4.07 -16.32 0.34
N GLU A 126 3.48 -15.22 -0.09
CA GLU A 126 2.52 -15.19 -1.20
C GLU A 126 3.18 -15.53 -2.54
N LEU A 127 4.43 -15.10 -2.75
CA LEU A 127 5.25 -15.54 -3.87
C LEU A 127 5.60 -17.05 -3.77
N GLY A 128 5.48 -17.65 -2.58
CA GLY A 128 5.78 -19.04 -2.28
C GLY A 128 7.25 -19.42 -2.50
N ILE A 129 8.18 -18.49 -2.31
CA ILE A 129 9.62 -18.70 -2.56
C ILE A 129 10.43 -18.66 -1.26
N THR A 130 11.65 -19.24 -1.28
CA THR A 130 12.55 -19.21 -0.12
C THR A 130 13.15 -17.80 0.09
N LYS A 131 13.74 -17.55 1.27
CA LYS A 131 14.46 -16.29 1.53
C LYS A 131 15.63 -16.08 0.57
N GLU A 132 16.37 -17.14 0.25
CA GLU A 132 17.49 -17.10 -0.70
C GLU A 132 17.03 -16.77 -2.12
N GLN A 133 15.91 -17.34 -2.55
CA GLN A 133 15.30 -17.02 -3.85
C GLN A 133 14.80 -15.58 -3.89
N TYR A 134 14.17 -15.12 -2.80
CA TYR A 134 13.71 -13.75 -2.67
C TYR A 134 14.88 -12.76 -2.80
N ALA A 135 15.97 -12.97 -2.06
CA ALA A 135 17.15 -12.11 -2.11
C ALA A 135 17.80 -12.03 -3.52
N LYS A 136 17.64 -13.06 -4.36
CA LYS A 136 18.09 -13.03 -5.76
C LYS A 136 17.23 -12.13 -6.64
N CYS A 137 15.92 -12.07 -6.38
CA CYS A 137 14.98 -11.27 -7.15
C CYS A 137 14.86 -9.82 -6.65
N PHE A 138 15.12 -9.61 -5.36
CA PHE A 138 14.98 -8.33 -4.67
C PHE A 138 16.25 -8.07 -3.83
N PRO A 139 17.38 -7.71 -4.47
CA PRO A 139 18.60 -7.35 -3.74
C PRO A 139 18.35 -6.06 -2.94
N GLN A 140 18.70 -6.08 -1.65
CA GLN A 140 18.65 -4.91 -0.76
C GLN A 140 19.87 -4.00 -0.96
#